data_AF-A0A382LUD5-F1
#
_entry.id   AF-A0A382LUD5-F1
#
_cell.length_a   1.000
_cell.length_b   1.000
_cell.length_c   1.000
_cell.angle_alpha   90.00
_cell.angle_beta   90.00
_cell.angle_gamma   90.00
#
_symmetry.space_group_name_H-M   'P 1'
#
loop_
_entity.id
_entity.type
_entity.pdbx_description
1 polymer ?
#
loop_
_entity_poly.entity_id
_entity_poly.type
_entity_poly.pdbx_seq_one_letter_code
_entity_poly.pdbx_strand_id
1 'polypeptide(L)' 'MSLRYDTVSFLSDYGLDDEFVGVVHSVLMGHAPGVVVVDITHGIPAHDVRAGSL' A
#
# COMPACT_ATOMS: atom_id res chain seq x y z
N MET A 1 -6.01 -24.68 10.51
CA MET A 1 -6.31 -24.20 9.14
C MET A 1 -5.63 -22.85 9.02
N SER A 2 -4.71 -22.67 8.07
CA SER A 2 -4.04 -21.37 7.88
C SER A 2 -5.03 -20.40 7.26
N LEU A 3 -5.10 -19.18 7.78
CA LEU A 3 -5.82 -18.10 7.09
C LEU A 3 -5.07 -17.81 5.77
N ARG A 4 -5.85 -17.61 4.69
CA ARG A 4 -5.36 -17.03 3.44
C ARG A 4 -6.02 -15.67 3.29
N TYR A 5 -5.18 -14.65 3.17
CA TYR A 5 -5.63 -13.30 2.83
C TYR A 5 -5.40 -13.10 1.34
N ASP A 6 -6.41 -12.57 0.67
CA ASP A 6 -6.42 -12.25 -0.76
C ASP A 6 -6.36 -10.72 -1.00
N THR A 7 -6.25 -9.94 0.07
CA THR A 7 -6.29 -8.47 0.03
C THR A 7 -5.12 -7.87 0.81
N VAL A 8 -4.52 -6.82 0.26
CA VAL A 8 -3.51 -5.96 0.90
C VAL A 8 -4.04 -4.53 0.93
N SER A 9 -4.22 -3.98 2.12
CA SER A 9 -4.47 -2.55 2.29
C SER A 9 -3.15 -1.80 2.35
N PHE A 10 -2.98 -0.76 1.53
CA PHE A 10 -1.73 -0.02 1.42
C PHE A 10 -1.94 1.45 1.81
N LEU A 11 -1.15 1.92 2.77
CA LEU A 11 -1.11 3.30 3.24
C LEU A 11 0.35 3.75 3.25
N SER A 12 0.62 4.95 2.75
CA SER A 12 1.95 5.56 2.83
C SER A 12 1.90 7.08 2.85
N ASP A 13 3.07 7.69 3.10
CA ASP A 13 3.35 9.12 2.99
C ASP A 13 4.11 9.47 1.70
N TYR A 14 4.03 8.61 0.69
CA TYR A 14 4.79 8.77 -0.56
C TYR A 14 4.24 9.88 -1.47
N GLY A 15 2.96 10.22 -1.33
CA GLY A 15 2.27 11.01 -2.34
C GLY A 15 2.03 10.22 -3.63
N LEU A 16 1.58 10.95 -4.66
CA LEU A 16 1.31 10.42 -6.00
C LEU A 16 2.05 11.23 -7.08
N ASP A 17 2.97 12.11 -6.68
CA ASP A 17 3.72 12.98 -7.60
C ASP A 17 4.80 12.18 -8.36
N ASP A 18 5.20 11.03 -7.83
CA ASP A 18 6.16 10.09 -8.41
C ASP A 18 5.61 8.65 -8.47
N GLU A 19 6.44 7.71 -8.90
CA GLU A 19 6.05 6.33 -9.18
C GLU A 19 6.06 5.37 -7.97
N PHE A 20 6.41 5.81 -6.76
CA PHE A 20 6.71 4.87 -5.67
C PHE A 20 5.54 3.93 -5.32
N VAL A 21 4.31 4.44 -5.32
CA VAL A 21 3.10 3.63 -5.11
C VAL A 21 2.97 2.53 -6.19
N GLY A 22 3.19 2.90 -7.45
CA GLY A 22 3.14 1.97 -8.58
C GLY A 22 4.24 0.90 -8.52
N VAL A 23 5.43 1.24 -8.01
CA VAL A 23 6.51 0.27 -7.78
C VAL A 23 6.10 -0.76 -6.72
N VAL A 24 5.51 -0.33 -5.61
CA VAL A 24 5.01 -1.26 -4.57
C VAL A 24 3.92 -2.17 -5.12
N HIS A 25 2.96 -1.62 -5.88
CA HIS A 25 1.93 -2.43 -6.55
C HIS A 25 2.54 -3.48 -7.47
N SER A 26 3.56 -3.11 -8.27
CA SER A 26 4.25 -4.03 -9.18
C SER A 26 4.96 -5.17 -8.45
N VAL A 27 5.61 -4.88 -7.32
CA VAL A 27 6.24 -5.89 -6.46
C VAL A 27 5.21 -6.84 -5.86
N LEU A 28 4.09 -6.30 -5.34
CA LEU A 28 3.00 -7.11 -4.79
C LEU A 28 2.42 -8.06 -5.84
N MET A 29 2.12 -7.56 -7.05
CA MET A 29 1.58 -8.35 -8.15
C MET A 29 2.56 -9.43 -8.63
N GLY A 30 3.86 -9.15 -8.59
CA GLY A 30 4.90 -10.12 -8.95
C GLY A 30 5.08 -11.24 -7.92
N HIS A 31 4.82 -10.99 -6.64
CA HIS A 31 5.03 -11.97 -5.56
C HIS A 31 3.76 -12.68 -5.09
N ALA A 32 2.60 -12.00 -5.20
CA ALA A 32 1.30 -12.53 -4.84
C ALA A 32 0.30 -12.28 -5.98
N PRO A 33 0.39 -13.05 -7.09
CA PRO A 33 -0.52 -12.89 -8.21
C PRO A 33 -1.98 -13.09 -7.78
N GLY A 34 -2.85 -12.15 -8.15
CA GLY A 34 -4.28 -12.20 -7.83
C GLY A 34 -4.65 -11.60 -6.47
N VAL A 35 -3.69 -11.06 -5.71
CA VAL A 35 -4.00 -10.25 -4.53
C VAL A 35 -4.68 -8.94 -4.95
N VAL A 36 -5.72 -8.55 -4.23
CA VAL A 36 -6.36 -7.24 -4.39
C VAL A 36 -5.58 -6.22 -3.56
N VAL A 37 -5.07 -5.18 -4.21
CA VAL A 37 -4.45 -4.04 -3.50
C VAL A 37 -5.49 -2.94 -3.36
N VAL A 38 -5.70 -2.47 -2.13
CA VAL A 38 -6.59 -1.36 -1.81
C VAL A 38 -5.75 -0.25 -1.20
N ASP A 39 -5.59 0.84 -1.93
CA ASP A 39 -4.94 2.03 -1.39
C ASP A 39 -5.91 2.72 -0.42
N ILE A 40 -5.53 2.79 0.85
CA ILE A 40 -6.27 3.57 1.85
C ILE A 40 -6.06 5.05 1.55
N THR A 41 -4.79 5.47 1.50
CA THR A 41 -4.35 6.80 1.06
C THR A 41 -2.83 6.81 0.93
N HIS A 42 -2.33 7.65 0.03
CA HIS A 42 -0.91 8.01 -0.08
C HIS A 42 -0.68 9.48 0.26
N GLY A 43 -1.70 10.18 0.76
CA GLY A 43 -1.67 11.61 1.08
C GLY A 43 -1.28 11.92 2.53
N ILE A 44 -0.63 10.99 3.25
CA ILE A 44 -0.11 11.29 4.58
C ILE A 44 1.05 12.27 4.43
N PRO A 45 1.12 13.36 5.23
CA PRO A 45 2.27 14.25 5.21
C PRO A 45 3.55 13.48 5.47
N ALA A 46 4.61 13.81 4.71
CA ALA A 46 5.89 13.14 4.82
C ALA A 46 6.36 13.05 6.29
N HIS A 47 6.63 11.82 6.74
CA HIS A 47 7.10 11.46 8.08
C HIS A 47 6.10 11.68 9.24
N ASP A 48 4.84 12.04 8.96
CA ASP A 48 3.81 12.19 10.00
C ASP A 48 3.17 10.85 10.36
N VAL A 49 3.88 10.09 11.19
CA VAL A 49 3.42 8.79 11.71
C VAL A 49 2.12 8.93 12.52
N ARG A 50 1.89 10.08 13.16
CA ARG A 50 0.66 10.29 13.93
C ARG A 50 -0.52 10.38 12.98
N ALA A 51 -0.43 11.15 11.90
CA ALA A 51 -1.47 11.23 10.88
C ALA A 51 -1.78 9.86 10.26
N GLY A 52 -0.76 9.03 10.02
CA GLY A 52 -0.96 7.65 9.52
C GLY A 52 -1.61 6.68 10.53
N SER A 53 -1.69 7.03 11.81
CA SER A 53 -2.25 6.18 12.87
C SER A 53 -3.69 6.48 13.28
N LEU A 54 -4.26 7.60 12.76
CA LEU A 54 -5.61 8.10 13.07
C LEU A 54 -6.62 7.59 12.05
#